data_AF-A0A1E2WN00-F1
#
_entry.id   AF-A0A1E2WN00-F1
#
_cell.length_a   1.000
_cell.length_b   1.000
_cell.length_c   1.000
_cell.angle_alpha   90.00
_cell.angle_beta   90.00
_cell.angle_gamma   90.00
#
_symmetry.space_group_name_H-M   'P 1'
#
loop_
_entity.id
_entity.type
_entity.pdbx_description
1 polymer ?
#
loop_
_entity_poly.entity_id
_entity_poly.type
_entity_poly.pdbx_seq_one_letter_code
_entity_poly.pdbx_strand_id
1 'polypeptide(L)'
;MSAPLAGAFVSAGMEVASLVKSWNRGEISSEEFVKLSLFACADSAIVATGAAIGQALIPIPVLGAVIGSIAGRIVSDFCKNFLGENTKLCEQVEQHYQKLLAQIDQDYKTTVANIIATYDKLGDLAKAAFDPKLNLKLRLEVSIKLAESYGVSDSNIIHNVDELDLFMFS
;
A
#
# COMPACT_ATOMS: atom_id res chain seq x y z
N MET A 1 -6.44 -13.48 -1.36
CA MET A 1 -5.22 -12.74 -0.92
C MET A 1 -5.05 -12.97 0.57
N SER A 2 -3.82 -13.14 1.08
CA SER A 2 -3.64 -13.44 2.50
C SER A 2 -3.85 -12.16 3.33
N ALA A 3 -4.68 -12.24 4.37
CA ALA A 3 -4.89 -11.15 5.33
C ALA A 3 -3.57 -10.60 5.94
N PRO A 4 -2.53 -11.43 6.20
CA PRO A 4 -1.24 -10.96 6.70
C PRO A 4 -0.53 -9.93 5.79
N LEU A 5 -0.58 -10.12 4.47
CA LEU A 5 0.12 -9.23 3.52
C LEU A 5 -0.53 -7.83 3.48
N ALA A 6 -1.86 -7.76 3.54
CA ALA A 6 -2.58 -6.49 3.59
C ALA A 6 -2.32 -5.73 4.91
N GLY A 7 -2.26 -6.45 6.03
CA GLY A 7 -1.92 -5.87 7.33
C GLY A 7 -0.50 -5.27 7.35
N ALA A 8 0.48 -6.05 6.91
CA ALA A 8 1.88 -5.59 6.84
C ALA A 8 2.02 -4.32 5.97
N PHE A 9 1.37 -4.29 4.80
CA PHE A 9 1.38 -3.14 3.89
C PHE A 9 0.88 -1.87 4.58
N VAL A 10 -0.28 -1.95 5.24
CA VAL A 10 -0.91 -0.79 5.88
C VAL A 10 -0.06 -0.28 7.05
N SER A 11 0.48 -1.20 7.86
CA SER A 11 1.40 -0.86 8.94
C SER A 11 2.65 -0.15 8.43
N ALA A 12 3.27 -0.66 7.37
CA ALA A 12 4.43 -0.02 6.75
C ALA A 12 4.09 1.39 6.24
N GLY A 13 2.91 1.58 5.64
CA GLY A 13 2.45 2.90 5.20
C GLY A 13 2.28 3.89 6.34
N MET A 14 1.74 3.47 7.49
CA MET A 14 1.60 4.31 8.68
C MET A 14 2.96 4.67 9.29
N GLU A 15 3.90 3.73 9.33
CA GLU A 15 5.27 3.97 9.80
C GLU A 15 5.99 4.99 8.92
N VAL A 16 5.93 4.81 7.60
CA VAL A 16 6.52 5.77 6.65
C VAL A 16 5.87 7.14 6.80
N ALA A 17 4.55 7.23 6.94
CA ALA A 17 3.86 8.51 7.17
C ALA A 17 4.33 9.20 8.46
N SER A 18 4.58 8.44 9.53
CA SER A 18 5.15 8.95 10.78
C SER A 18 6.57 9.49 10.57
N LEU A 19 7.41 8.76 9.81
CA LEU A 19 8.76 9.17 9.47
C LEU A 19 8.79 10.45 8.61
N VAL A 20 7.86 10.60 7.67
CA VAL A 20 7.70 11.84 6.89
C VAL A 20 7.44 13.02 7.82
N LYS A 21 6.58 12.83 8.84
CA LYS A 21 6.28 13.87 9.83
C LYS A 21 7.52 14.23 10.66
N SER A 22 8.28 13.25 11.12
CA SER A 22 9.55 13.48 11.85
C SER A 22 10.59 14.18 10.98
N TRP A 23 10.69 13.83 9.70
CA TRP A 23 11.57 14.52 8.76
C TRP A 23 11.16 15.98 8.54
N ASN A 24 9.86 16.25 8.35
CA ASN A 24 9.34 17.61 8.23
C ASN A 24 9.58 18.47 9.49
N ARG A 25 9.67 17.85 10.68
CA ARG A 25 10.03 18.52 11.94
C ARG A 25 11.55 18.72 12.11
N GLY A 26 12.38 18.20 11.21
CA GLY A 26 13.83 18.25 11.30
C GLY A 26 14.41 17.32 12.37
N GLU A 27 13.63 16.35 12.87
CA GLU A 27 14.06 15.39 13.90
C GLU A 27 14.98 14.31 13.35
N ILE A 28 14.85 14.01 12.05
CA ILE A 28 15.65 13.01 11.34
C ILE A 28 16.20 13.59 10.04
N SER A 29 17.40 13.17 9.67
CA SER A 29 18.02 13.50 8.38
C SER A 29 17.34 12.75 7.22
N SER A 30 17.57 13.20 5.98
CA SER A 30 17.08 12.47 4.80
C SER A 30 17.68 11.06 4.68
N GLU A 31 18.92 10.87 5.13
CA GLU A 31 19.54 9.53 5.13
C GLU A 31 18.89 8.61 6.17
N GLU A 32 18.59 9.12 7.37
CA GLU A 32 17.85 8.38 8.39
C GLU A 32 16.43 8.07 7.93
N PHE A 33 15.75 9.01 7.26
CA PHE A 33 14.44 8.74 6.67
C PHE A 33 14.50 7.55 5.72
N VAL A 34 15.46 7.52 4.78
CA VAL A 34 15.60 6.43 3.82
C VAL A 34 15.84 5.10 4.54
N LYS A 35 16.76 5.06 5.51
CA LYS A 35 17.08 3.84 6.27
C LYS A 35 15.90 3.32 7.09
N LEU A 36 15.26 4.19 7.85
CA LEU A 36 14.14 3.83 8.72
C LEU A 36 12.92 3.41 7.90
N SER A 37 12.65 4.09 6.78
CA SER A 37 11.54 3.73 5.90
C SER A 37 11.78 2.38 5.20
N LEU A 38 13.03 2.10 4.79
CA LEU A 38 13.39 0.82 4.21
C LEU A 38 13.22 -0.32 5.22
N PHE A 39 13.57 -0.08 6.49
CA PHE A 39 13.38 -1.02 7.58
C PHE A 39 11.89 -1.27 7.87
N ALA A 40 11.08 -0.21 7.94
CA ALA A 40 9.62 -0.30 8.10
C ALA A 40 8.96 -1.16 7.00
N CYS A 41 9.44 -1.04 5.77
CA CYS A 41 8.90 -1.78 4.63
C CYS A 41 9.50 -3.19 4.46
N ALA A 42 10.50 -3.57 5.26
CA ALA A 42 11.19 -4.85 5.11
C ALA A 42 10.28 -6.04 5.45
N ASP A 43 9.44 -5.93 6.48
CA ASP A 43 8.50 -7.01 6.85
C ASP A 43 7.47 -7.26 5.74
N SER A 44 6.90 -6.18 5.20
CA SER A 44 6.02 -6.24 4.01
C SER A 44 6.71 -6.87 2.81
N ALA A 45 7.98 -6.51 2.57
CA ALA A 45 8.78 -7.09 1.51
C ALA A 45 9.09 -8.58 1.72
N ILE A 46 9.34 -9.02 2.95
CA ILE A 46 9.55 -10.43 3.30
C ILE A 46 8.27 -11.23 3.07
N VAL A 47 7.12 -10.74 3.54
CA VAL A 47 5.82 -11.40 3.35
C VAL A 47 5.47 -11.46 1.85
N ALA A 48 5.74 -10.40 1.09
CA ALA A 48 5.54 -10.38 -0.35
C ALA A 48 6.47 -11.35 -1.09
N THR A 49 7.74 -11.38 -0.70
CA THR A 49 8.74 -12.33 -1.18
C THR A 49 8.24 -13.75 -0.91
N GLY A 50 7.86 -14.09 0.31
CA GLY A 50 7.33 -15.42 0.66
C GLY A 50 6.05 -15.80 -0.09
N ALA A 51 5.13 -14.84 -0.31
CA ALA A 51 3.88 -15.07 -1.01
C ALA A 51 4.08 -15.35 -2.51
N ALA A 52 5.06 -14.73 -3.15
CA ALA A 52 5.37 -14.95 -4.56
C ALA A 52 6.36 -16.10 -4.81
N ILE A 53 7.28 -16.34 -3.87
CA ILE A 53 8.44 -17.23 -4.04
C ILE A 53 8.21 -18.64 -3.48
N GLY A 54 7.05 -18.92 -2.87
CA GLY A 54 6.68 -20.27 -2.40
C GLY A 54 6.77 -21.41 -3.44
N GLN A 55 7.10 -21.11 -4.70
CA GLN A 55 7.32 -22.06 -5.79
C GLN A 55 8.75 -22.06 -6.40
N ALA A 56 9.67 -21.17 -6.01
CA ALA A 56 11.01 -21.04 -6.65
C ALA A 56 12.16 -20.94 -5.62
N LEU A 57 13.19 -21.78 -5.78
CA LEU A 57 14.42 -21.74 -4.98
C LEU A 57 15.30 -20.54 -5.39
N ILE A 58 15.47 -19.56 -4.50
CA ILE A 58 16.39 -18.42 -4.72
C ILE A 58 17.67 -18.61 -3.88
N PRO A 59 18.87 -18.36 -4.43
CA PRO A 59 20.11 -18.32 -3.67
C PRO A 59 20.09 -17.25 -2.56
N ILE A 60 20.61 -17.60 -1.37
CA ILE A 60 20.66 -16.76 -0.16
C ILE A 60 21.17 -15.30 -0.39
N PRO A 61 22.19 -15.04 -1.25
CA PRO A 61 22.69 -13.67 -1.46
C PRO A 61 21.72 -12.75 -2.23
N VAL A 62 20.84 -13.31 -3.06
CA VAL A 62 19.91 -12.54 -3.91
C VAL A 62 18.66 -12.15 -3.12
N LEU A 63 18.30 -12.90 -2.07
CA LEU A 63 17.15 -12.61 -1.22
C LEU A 63 17.20 -11.20 -0.61
N GLY A 64 18.37 -10.80 -0.10
CA GLY A 64 18.55 -9.48 0.50
C GLY A 64 18.31 -8.35 -0.51
N ALA A 65 18.81 -8.51 -1.75
CA ALA A 65 18.61 -7.55 -2.82
C ALA A 65 17.14 -7.51 -3.28
N VAL A 66 16.45 -8.66 -3.34
CA VAL A 66 15.03 -8.77 -3.67
C VAL A 66 14.18 -8.06 -2.63
N ILE A 67 14.36 -8.40 -1.34
CA ILE A 67 13.64 -7.78 -0.22
C ILE A 67 13.92 -6.28 -0.18
N GLY A 68 15.18 -5.88 -0.30
CA GLY A 68 15.57 -4.46 -0.32
C GLY A 68 14.99 -3.68 -1.50
N SER A 69 14.92 -4.29 -2.69
CA SER A 69 14.30 -3.67 -3.86
C SER A 69 12.79 -3.51 -3.67
N ILE A 70 12.12 -4.55 -3.16
CA ILE A 70 10.69 -4.46 -2.86
C ILE A 70 10.46 -3.36 -1.82
N ALA A 71 11.15 -3.40 -0.67
CA ALA A 71 11.05 -2.36 0.35
C ALA A 71 11.31 -0.96 -0.21
N GLY A 72 12.34 -0.79 -1.06
CA GLY A 72 12.64 0.49 -1.70
C GLY A 72 11.52 1.00 -2.60
N ARG A 73 10.87 0.10 -3.34
CA ARG A 73 9.70 0.44 -4.16
C ARG A 73 8.52 0.90 -3.29
N ILE A 74 8.24 0.18 -2.21
CA ILE A 74 7.17 0.51 -1.26
C ILE A 74 7.38 1.92 -0.69
N VAL A 75 8.60 2.21 -0.23
CA VAL A 75 8.96 3.53 0.31
C VAL A 75 8.83 4.61 -0.77
N SER A 76 9.27 4.34 -2.00
CA SER A 76 9.12 5.27 -3.13
C SER A 76 7.66 5.63 -3.36
N ASP A 77 6.78 4.63 -3.37
CA ASP A 77 5.36 4.85 -3.65
C ASP A 77 4.68 5.61 -2.52
N PHE A 78 4.99 5.31 -1.26
CA PHE A 78 4.54 6.12 -0.12
C PHE A 78 5.10 7.54 -0.16
N CYS A 79 6.37 7.71 -0.51
CA CYS A 79 6.98 9.03 -0.64
C CYS A 79 6.24 9.87 -1.69
N LYS A 80 5.99 9.30 -2.89
CA LYS A 80 5.24 9.98 -3.96
C LYS A 80 3.81 10.32 -3.52
N ASN A 81 3.14 9.41 -2.80
CA ASN A 81 1.78 9.63 -2.32
C ASN A 81 1.72 10.71 -1.21
N PHE A 82 2.72 10.81 -0.32
CA PHE A 82 2.70 11.73 0.82
C PHE A 82 3.36 13.08 0.55
N LEU A 83 4.42 13.14 -0.25
CA LEU A 83 5.21 14.36 -0.52
C LEU A 83 5.08 14.88 -1.97
N GLY A 84 4.48 14.10 -2.87
CA GLY A 84 4.42 14.42 -4.31
C GLY A 84 5.69 14.01 -5.08
N GLU A 85 5.58 13.94 -6.41
CA GLU A 85 6.59 13.32 -7.29
C GLU A 85 7.97 14.00 -7.32
N ASN A 86 8.08 15.29 -6.98
CA ASN A 86 9.28 16.11 -7.22
C ASN A 86 10.02 16.55 -5.95
N THR A 87 9.97 15.76 -4.88
CA THR A 87 10.79 16.02 -3.69
C THR A 87 12.14 15.32 -3.81
N LYS A 88 13.22 16.06 -3.48
CA LYS A 88 14.61 15.56 -3.39
C LYS A 88 14.75 14.27 -2.56
N LEU A 89 13.83 14.08 -1.61
CA LEU A 89 13.73 12.89 -0.79
C LEU A 89 13.24 11.66 -1.58
N CYS A 90 12.20 11.80 -2.40
CA CYS A 90 11.72 10.71 -3.23
C CYS A 90 12.74 10.35 -4.33
N GLU A 91 13.49 11.32 -4.85
CA GLU A 91 14.61 11.06 -5.75
C GLU A 91 15.72 10.22 -5.08
N GLN A 92 16.05 10.51 -3.82
CA GLN A 92 17.04 9.73 -3.07
C GLN A 92 16.58 8.30 -2.82
N VAL A 93 15.30 8.10 -2.51
CA VAL A 93 14.71 6.76 -2.36
C VAL A 93 14.75 6.00 -3.68
N GLU A 94 14.36 6.64 -4.79
CA GLU A 94 14.36 6.04 -6.13
C GLU A 94 15.79 5.67 -6.58
N GLN A 95 16.78 6.52 -6.35
CA GLN A 95 18.19 6.22 -6.64
C GLN A 95 18.68 4.99 -5.85
N HIS A 96 18.29 4.88 -4.57
CA HIS A 96 18.64 3.74 -3.75
C HIS A 96 18.00 2.45 -4.28
N TYR A 97 16.73 2.52 -4.66
CA TYR A 97 15.98 1.43 -5.28
C TYR A 97 16.60 0.96 -6.60
N GLN A 98 16.95 1.88 -7.51
CA GLN A 98 17.58 1.54 -8.78
C GLN A 98 18.96 0.87 -8.60
N LYS A 99 19.72 1.29 -7.59
CA LYS A 99 21.00 0.67 -7.23
C LYS A 99 20.83 -0.76 -6.74
N LEU A 100 19.81 -1.02 -5.91
CA LEU A 100 19.47 -2.36 -5.42
C LEU A 100 19.02 -3.27 -6.57
N LEU A 101 18.17 -2.77 -7.46
CA LEU A 101 17.73 -3.49 -8.67
C LEU A 101 18.88 -3.85 -9.60
N ALA A 102 19.87 -2.97 -9.76
CA ALA A 102 21.03 -3.20 -10.62
C ALA A 102 21.93 -4.35 -10.11
N GLN A 103 21.84 -4.69 -8.82
CA GLN A 103 22.56 -5.81 -8.22
C GLN A 103 21.85 -7.16 -8.40
N ILE A 104 20.62 -7.15 -8.96
CA ILE A 104 19.84 -8.36 -9.22
C ILE A 104 20.15 -8.86 -10.63
N ASP A 105 20.55 -10.12 -10.71
CA ASP A 105 20.86 -10.79 -11.97
C ASP A 105 19.62 -10.82 -12.89
N GLN A 106 19.82 -10.79 -14.21
CA GLN A 106 18.74 -10.65 -15.19
C GLN A 106 17.65 -11.74 -15.01
N ASP A 107 18.06 -12.95 -14.61
CA ASP A 107 17.19 -14.11 -14.40
C ASP A 107 16.19 -13.93 -13.24
N TYR A 108 16.47 -13.06 -12.27
CA TYR A 108 15.59 -12.82 -11.11
C TYR A 108 14.74 -11.55 -11.24
N LYS A 109 15.00 -10.72 -12.26
CA LYS A 109 14.23 -9.48 -12.49
C LYS A 109 12.76 -9.74 -12.77
N THR A 110 12.43 -10.83 -13.46
CA THR A 110 11.03 -11.21 -13.74
C THR A 110 10.28 -11.57 -12.44
N THR A 111 10.93 -12.27 -11.52
CA THR A 111 10.36 -12.59 -10.20
C THR A 111 10.13 -11.34 -9.38
N VAL A 112 11.11 -10.42 -9.37
CA VAL A 112 10.99 -9.12 -8.69
C VAL A 112 9.85 -8.28 -9.28
N ALA A 113 9.73 -8.24 -10.61
CA ALA A 113 8.66 -7.51 -11.28
C ALA A 113 7.27 -8.05 -10.92
N ASN A 114 7.10 -9.38 -10.85
CA ASN A 114 5.84 -10.00 -10.45
C ASN A 114 5.46 -9.66 -8.99
N ILE A 115 6.45 -9.60 -8.10
CA ILE A 115 6.24 -9.22 -6.70
C ILE A 115 5.80 -7.76 -6.60
N ILE A 116 6.50 -6.87 -7.30
CA ILE A 116 6.16 -5.43 -7.34
C ILE A 116 4.74 -5.24 -7.90
N ALA A 117 4.39 -5.90 -9.01
CA ALA A 117 3.06 -5.78 -9.60
C ALA A 117 1.94 -6.24 -8.64
N THR A 118 2.21 -7.26 -7.83
CA THR A 118 1.28 -7.72 -6.79
C THR A 118 1.09 -6.66 -5.70
N TYR A 119 2.15 -5.90 -5.41
CA TYR A 119 2.16 -4.85 -4.40
C TYR A 119 1.51 -3.54 -4.90
N ASP A 120 1.73 -3.16 -6.15
CA ASP A 120 1.03 -2.03 -6.78
C ASP A 120 -0.49 -2.25 -6.71
N LYS A 121 -0.94 -3.47 -7.02
CA LYS A 121 -2.35 -3.86 -6.88
C LYS A 121 -2.87 -3.77 -5.44
N LEU A 122 -2.05 -4.06 -4.43
CA LEU A 122 -2.40 -3.87 -3.03
C LEU A 122 -2.54 -2.39 -2.68
N GLY A 123 -1.63 -1.55 -3.16
CA GLY A 123 -1.70 -0.10 -3.01
C GLY A 123 -2.99 0.46 -3.61
N ASP A 124 -3.37 0.01 -4.80
CA ASP A 124 -4.62 0.43 -5.45
C ASP A 124 -5.86 -0.04 -4.67
N LEU A 125 -5.84 -1.27 -4.16
CA LEU A 125 -6.91 -1.78 -3.30
C LEU A 125 -7.00 -1.01 -1.98
N ALA A 126 -5.87 -0.66 -1.36
CA ALA A 126 -5.84 0.16 -0.17
C ALA A 126 -6.39 1.56 -0.45
N LYS A 127 -5.97 2.20 -1.55
CA LYS A 127 -6.52 3.49 -2.01
C LYS A 127 -8.03 3.42 -2.20
N ALA A 128 -8.53 2.37 -2.86
CA ALA A 128 -9.96 2.15 -3.05
C ALA A 128 -10.70 1.90 -1.72
N ALA A 129 -10.13 1.08 -0.84
CA ALA A 129 -10.71 0.72 0.45
C ALA A 129 -10.75 1.89 1.46
N PHE A 130 -9.91 2.90 1.29
CA PHE A 130 -9.90 4.10 2.13
C PHE A 130 -10.47 5.35 1.42
N ASP A 131 -11.01 5.22 0.21
CA ASP A 131 -11.73 6.30 -0.48
C ASP A 131 -13.14 6.45 0.14
N PRO A 132 -13.43 7.57 0.85
CA PRO A 132 -14.71 7.76 1.51
C PRO A 132 -15.89 7.81 0.53
N LYS A 133 -15.70 8.34 -0.67
CA LYS A 133 -16.77 8.46 -1.68
C LYS A 133 -17.10 7.09 -2.27
N LEU A 134 -16.06 6.34 -2.63
CA LEU A 134 -16.22 4.98 -3.15
C LEU A 134 -16.85 4.07 -2.08
N ASN A 135 -16.37 4.15 -0.85
CA ASN A 135 -16.92 3.40 0.28
C ASN A 135 -18.37 3.75 0.57
N LEU A 136 -18.75 5.03 0.57
CA LEU A 136 -20.12 5.46 0.79
C LEU A 136 -21.05 4.89 -0.28
N LYS A 137 -20.66 5.01 -1.56
CA LYS A 137 -21.43 4.47 -2.69
C LYS A 137 -21.59 2.96 -2.60
N LEU A 138 -20.49 2.22 -2.42
CA LEU A 138 -20.50 0.76 -2.35
C LEU A 138 -21.28 0.24 -1.14
N ARG A 139 -21.12 0.87 0.03
CA ARG A 139 -21.87 0.50 1.24
C ARG A 139 -23.36 0.74 1.07
N LEU A 140 -23.74 1.85 0.44
CA LEU A 140 -25.14 2.17 0.20
C LEU A 140 -25.77 1.14 -0.76
N GLU A 141 -25.11 0.84 -1.88
CA GLU A 141 -25.57 -0.15 -2.85
C GLU A 141 -25.74 -1.55 -2.22
N VAL A 142 -24.76 -1.98 -1.40
CA VAL A 142 -24.83 -3.27 -0.70
C VAL A 142 -25.94 -3.27 0.35
N SER A 143 -26.15 -2.16 1.06
CA SER A 143 -27.20 -2.04 2.08
C SER A 143 -28.60 -2.07 1.45
N ILE A 144 -28.79 -1.41 0.29
CA ILE A 144 -30.04 -1.46 -0.49
C ILE A 144 -30.32 -2.91 -0.91
N LYS A 145 -29.36 -3.57 -1.57
CA LYS A 145 -29.51 -4.99 -1.98
C LYS A 145 -29.82 -5.91 -0.82
N LEU A 146 -29.23 -5.65 0.35
CA LEU A 146 -29.53 -6.38 1.57
C LEU A 146 -31.00 -6.17 1.98
N ALA A 147 -31.45 -4.93 2.08
CA ALA A 147 -32.83 -4.59 2.44
C ALA A 147 -33.86 -5.20 1.48
N GLU A 148 -33.60 -5.15 0.18
CA GLU A 148 -34.41 -5.81 -0.86
C GLU A 148 -34.48 -7.33 -0.64
N SER A 149 -33.35 -7.97 -0.35
CA SER A 149 -33.30 -9.42 -0.11
C SER A 149 -34.06 -9.87 1.15
N TYR A 150 -34.19 -8.99 2.15
CA TYR A 150 -34.98 -9.21 3.36
C TYR A 150 -36.46 -8.80 3.20
N GLY A 151 -36.88 -8.35 2.00
CA GLY A 151 -38.26 -7.97 1.71
C GLY A 151 -38.70 -6.66 2.36
N VAL A 152 -37.75 -5.77 2.67
CA VAL A 152 -38.09 -4.42 3.14
C VAL A 152 -38.81 -3.67 2.03
N SER A 153 -39.93 -3.01 2.37
CA SER A 153 -40.66 -2.15 1.43
C SER A 153 -39.75 -1.05 0.91
N ASP A 154 -39.74 -0.83 -0.40
CA ASP A 154 -38.94 0.18 -1.10
C ASP A 154 -39.09 1.58 -0.47
N SER A 155 -40.30 1.92 -0.03
CA SER A 155 -40.61 3.17 0.67
C SER A 155 -39.85 3.41 1.98
N ASN A 156 -39.26 2.36 2.54
CA ASN A 156 -38.49 2.39 3.80
C ASN A 156 -36.97 2.23 3.54
N ILE A 157 -36.55 2.13 2.28
CA ILE A 157 -35.15 2.02 1.90
C ILE A 157 -34.61 3.42 1.60
N ILE A 158 -33.40 3.70 2.09
CA ILE A 158 -32.68 4.96 1.85
C ILE A 158 -31.75 4.76 0.66
N HIS A 159 -31.96 5.52 -0.42
CA HIS A 159 -31.31 5.32 -1.71
C HIS A 159 -30.14 6.26 -1.98
N ASN A 160 -30.06 7.38 -1.24
CA ASN A 160 -29.03 8.39 -1.42
C ASN A 160 -28.78 9.14 -0.11
N VAL A 161 -27.75 9.99 -0.12
CA VAL A 161 -27.33 10.77 1.05
C VAL A 161 -28.38 11.81 1.43
N ASP A 162 -29.11 12.37 0.46
CA ASP A 162 -30.16 13.38 0.75
C ASP A 162 -31.33 12.75 1.52
N GLU A 163 -31.74 11.53 1.16
CA GLU A 163 -32.73 10.74 1.91
C GLU A 163 -32.22 10.35 3.31
N LEU A 164 -30.93 10.05 3.44
CA LEU A 164 -30.32 9.76 4.74
C LEU A 164 -30.32 11.00 5.63
N ASP A 165 -29.95 12.16 5.08
CA ASP A 165 -29.93 13.43 5.80
C ASP A 165 -31.35 13.82 6.23
N LEU A 166 -32.33 13.69 5.33
CA LEU A 166 -33.75 13.91 5.66
C LEU A 166 -34.22 13.01 6.80
N PHE A 167 -33.79 11.74 6.85
CA PHE A 167 -34.12 10.81 7.93
C PHE A 167 -33.39 11.14 9.25
N MET A 168 -32.12 11.55 9.21
CA MET A 168 -31.33 11.88 10.41
C MET A 168 -31.72 13.21 11.03
N PHE A 169 -32.28 14.13 10.23
CA PHE A 169 -32.73 15.45 10.68
C PHE A 169 -34.26 15.58 10.82
N SER A 170 -35.02 14.48 10.66
CA SER A 170 -36.44 14.37 11.02
C SER A 170 -36.63 13.92 12.47
#